data_AF-A0A1G3KQI6-F1
#
_entry.id   AF-A0A1G3KQI6-F1
#
_cell.length_a   1.000
_cell.length_b   1.000
_cell.length_c   1.000
_cell.angle_alpha   90.00
_cell.angle_beta   90.00
_cell.angle_gamma   90.00
#
_symmetry.space_group_name_H-M   'P 1'
#
loop_
_entity.id
_entity.type
_entity.pdbx_description
1 polymer ?
#
loop_
_entity_poly.entity_id
_entity_poly.type
_entity_poly.pdbx_seq_one_letter_code
_entity_poly.pdbx_strand_id
1 'polypeptide(L)'
;MSVNWIEYKGKKILYCDYRCFKQEKEWLENIEIVAKELINSQEKVLSLTDFRNAEGLGQDYLTRAKVLGKEIIKDKVERSAVIGISGMRKLLLNTYNLLSGDKMIIFEDEITAKEFLVK
;
A
#
# COMPACT_ATOMS: atom_id res chain seq x y z
N MET A 1 13.84 5.47 5.13
CA MET A 1 13.24 4.12 5.02
C MET A 1 11.96 4.26 4.21
N SER A 2 11.65 3.30 3.34
CA SER A 2 10.49 3.33 2.44
C SER A 2 9.17 2.90 3.10
N VAL A 3 9.23 2.39 4.33
CA VAL A 3 8.06 2.07 5.17
C VAL A 3 8.26 2.72 6.53
N ASN A 4 7.32 3.53 7.00
CA ASN A 4 7.37 4.14 8.32
C ASN A 4 5.97 4.33 8.91
N TRP A 5 5.88 4.38 10.23
CA TRP A 5 4.68 4.82 10.92
C TRP A 5 4.64 6.33 11.03
N ILE A 6 3.52 6.93 10.64
CA ILE A 6 3.24 8.36 10.81
C ILE A 6 2.01 8.55 11.68
N GLU A 7 1.89 9.70 12.33
CA GLU A 7 0.71 10.08 13.09
C GLU A 7 -0.07 11.17 12.36
N TYR A 8 -1.39 11.01 12.29
CA TYR A 8 -2.29 12.01 11.76
C TYR A 8 -3.59 12.02 12.57
N LYS A 9 -3.93 13.19 13.15
CA LYS A 9 -5.11 13.37 14.02
C LYS A 9 -5.25 12.29 15.12
N GLY A 10 -4.14 11.93 15.77
CA GLY A 10 -4.11 10.93 16.85
C GLY A 10 -4.27 9.48 16.39
N LYS A 11 -4.25 9.20 15.08
CA LYS A 11 -4.25 7.85 14.51
C LYS A 11 -2.89 7.54 13.89
N LYS A 12 -2.43 6.30 14.04
CA LYS A 12 -1.22 5.79 13.39
C LYS A 12 -1.56 5.27 12.00
N ILE A 13 -0.73 5.65 11.02
CA ILE A 13 -0.85 5.21 9.62
C ILE A 13 0.48 4.59 9.21
N LEU A 14 0.44 3.42 8.59
CA LEU A 14 1.59 2.82 7.94
C LEU A 14 1.77 3.48 6.58
N TYR A 15 2.80 4.32 6.45
CA TYR A 15 3.13 5.02 5.22
C TYR A 15 4.18 4.25 4.42
N CYS A 16 3.82 3.89 3.19
CA CYS A 16 4.66 3.15 2.25
C CYS A 16 5.04 4.05 1.07
N ASP A 17 6.29 4.51 1.03
CA ASP A 17 6.85 5.42 0.05
C ASP A 17 7.64 4.66 -1.04
N TYR A 18 7.05 4.55 -2.23
CA TYR A 18 7.66 3.90 -3.39
C TYR A 18 8.25 4.90 -4.40
N ARG A 19 8.26 6.21 -4.10
CA ARG A 19 8.48 7.24 -5.12
C ARG A 19 9.84 7.18 -5.83
N CYS A 20 10.84 6.60 -5.17
CA CYS A 20 12.19 6.47 -5.68
C CYS A 20 12.48 5.10 -6.32
N PHE A 21 11.50 4.20 -6.40
CA PHE A 21 11.73 2.83 -6.84
C PHE A 21 11.83 2.78 -8.35
N LYS A 22 12.84 2.08 -8.87
CA LYS A 22 13.12 1.97 -10.31
C LYS A 22 13.26 0.52 -10.78
N GLN A 23 13.47 -0.43 -9.87
CA GLN A 23 13.72 -1.84 -10.19
C GLN A 23 12.87 -2.78 -9.34
N GLU A 24 12.35 -3.85 -9.93
CA GLU A 24 11.43 -4.81 -9.28
C GLU A 24 11.97 -5.38 -7.95
N LYS A 25 13.30 -5.55 -7.83
CA LYS A 25 13.94 -6.00 -6.59
C LYS A 25 13.60 -5.10 -5.40
N GLU A 26 13.58 -3.78 -5.58
CA GLU A 26 13.24 -2.81 -4.53
C GLU A 26 11.79 -3.00 -4.06
N TRP A 27 10.89 -3.27 -5.01
CA TRP A 27 9.48 -3.54 -4.73
C TRP A 27 9.29 -4.81 -3.90
N LEU A 28 9.99 -5.89 -4.27
CA LEU A 28 9.96 -7.17 -3.56
C LEU A 28 10.54 -7.06 -2.15
N GLU A 29 11.67 -6.36 -1.98
CA GLU A 29 12.24 -6.14 -0.65
C GLU A 29 11.28 -5.32 0.23
N ASN A 30 10.67 -4.28 -0.34
CA ASN A 30 9.76 -3.42 0.39
C ASN A 30 8.46 -4.11 0.79
N ILE A 31 7.90 -4.98 -0.06
CA ILE A 31 6.64 -5.66 0.26
C ILE A 31 6.79 -6.64 1.42
N GLU A 32 7.96 -7.25 1.60
CA GLU A 32 8.25 -8.08 2.78
C GLU A 32 8.39 -7.23 4.04
N ILE A 33 8.92 -6.02 3.95
CA ILE A 33 8.96 -5.07 5.08
C ILE A 33 7.53 -4.69 5.47
N VAL A 34 6.69 -4.32 4.50
CA VAL A 34 5.28 -4.01 4.75
C VAL A 34 4.57 -5.21 5.40
N ALA A 35 4.78 -6.42 4.89
CA ALA A 35 4.19 -7.63 5.46
C ALA A 35 4.59 -7.83 6.94
N LYS A 36 5.88 -7.66 7.26
CA LYS A 36 6.37 -7.75 8.65
C LYS A 36 5.72 -6.71 9.57
N GLU A 37 5.60 -5.46 9.13
CA GLU A 37 4.93 -4.41 9.91
C GLU A 37 3.45 -4.74 10.16
N LEU A 38 2.74 -5.26 9.16
CA LEU A 38 1.34 -5.67 9.30
C LEU A 38 1.16 -6.87 10.25
N ILE A 39 2.05 -7.87 10.17
CA ILE A 39 2.01 -9.04 11.06
C ILE A 39 2.25 -8.61 12.51
N ASN A 40 3.26 -7.76 12.73
CA ASN A 40 3.66 -7.32 14.07
C ASN A 40 2.68 -6.32 14.69
N SER A 41 1.83 -5.67 13.87
CA SER A 41 0.78 -4.80 14.38
C SER A 41 -0.24 -5.60 15.21
N GLN A 42 -0.46 -5.15 16.45
CA GLN A 42 -1.48 -5.69 17.36
C GLN A 42 -2.89 -5.24 16.96
N GLU A 43 -3.01 -4.06 16.36
CA GLU A 43 -4.27 -3.48 15.90
C GLU A 43 -4.40 -3.56 14.38
N LYS A 44 -5.61 -3.30 13.87
CA LYS A 44 -5.78 -3.11 12.44
C LYS A 44 -5.10 -1.82 12.00
N VAL A 45 -4.56 -1.86 10.78
CA VAL A 45 -3.68 -0.84 10.25
C VAL A 45 -4.44 0.04 9.25
N LEU A 46 -4.20 1.35 9.36
CA LEU A 46 -4.51 2.31 8.30
C LEU A 46 -3.28 2.40 7.39
N SER A 47 -3.42 2.10 6.11
CA SER A 47 -2.30 2.10 5.17
C SER A 47 -2.41 3.25 4.17
N LEU A 48 -1.29 3.94 3.94
CA LEU A 48 -1.15 4.93 2.89
C LEU A 48 0.05 4.59 2.02
N THR A 49 -0.20 4.34 0.74
CA THR A 49 0.86 4.01 -0.23
C THR A 49 1.03 5.12 -1.27
N ASP A 50 2.26 5.55 -1.49
CA ASP A 50 2.59 6.57 -2.50
C ASP A 50 3.43 5.97 -3.63
N PHE A 51 2.81 5.84 -4.81
CA PHE A 51 3.43 5.34 -6.03
C PHE A 51 3.82 6.44 -7.03
N ARG A 52 3.76 7.73 -6.67
CA ARG A 52 4.15 8.82 -7.57
C ARG A 52 5.61 8.62 -8.02
N ASN A 53 5.90 8.69 -9.31
CA ASN A 53 7.25 8.50 -9.88
C ASN A 53 7.91 7.12 -9.67
N ALA A 54 7.19 6.17 -9.06
CA ALA A 54 7.65 4.79 -8.94
C ALA A 54 7.67 4.15 -10.34
N GLU A 55 8.68 3.35 -10.65
CA GLU A 55 8.89 2.64 -11.92
C GLU A 55 9.40 1.21 -11.65
N GLY A 56 9.52 0.39 -12.68
CA GLY A 56 10.06 -0.97 -12.54
C GLY A 56 9.14 -1.94 -11.79
N LEU A 57 7.83 -1.67 -11.77
CA LEU A 57 6.83 -2.63 -11.29
C LEU A 57 6.84 -3.86 -12.21
N GLY A 58 7.05 -5.05 -11.65
CA GLY A 58 7.05 -6.30 -12.38
C GLY A 58 6.04 -7.33 -11.86
N GLN A 59 6.04 -8.49 -12.52
CA GLN A 59 5.04 -9.55 -12.32
C GLN A 59 5.26 -10.32 -11.02
N ASP A 60 6.49 -10.45 -10.53
CA ASP A 60 6.79 -11.17 -9.30
C ASP A 60 6.28 -10.37 -8.10
N TYR A 61 6.45 -9.04 -8.13
CA TYR A 61 5.82 -8.17 -7.12
C TYR A 61 4.30 -8.31 -7.12
N LEU A 62 3.65 -8.24 -8.29
CA LEU A 62 2.18 -8.36 -8.37
C LEU A 62 1.69 -9.70 -7.83
N THR A 63 2.41 -10.77 -8.14
CA THR A 63 2.11 -12.13 -7.65
C THR A 63 2.24 -12.18 -6.13
N ARG A 64 3.35 -11.67 -5.59
CA ARG A 64 3.58 -11.64 -4.15
C ARG A 64 2.58 -10.76 -3.41
N ALA A 65 2.28 -9.58 -3.95
CA ALA A 65 1.29 -8.66 -3.41
C ALA A 65 -0.08 -9.31 -3.32
N LYS A 66 -0.48 -10.08 -4.34
CA LYS A 66 -1.76 -10.79 -4.34
C LYS A 66 -1.82 -11.87 -3.25
N VAL A 67 -0.72 -12.60 -3.04
CA VAL A 67 -0.61 -13.61 -1.97
C VAL A 67 -0.74 -12.94 -0.60
N LEU A 68 0.09 -11.93 -0.32
CA LEU A 68 0.03 -11.16 0.93
C LEU A 68 -1.32 -10.46 1.14
N GLY A 69 -1.92 -10.02 0.04
CA GLY A 69 -3.27 -9.51 -0.05
C GLY A 69 -4.30 -10.41 0.65
N LYS A 70 -4.27 -11.69 0.28
CA LYS A 70 -5.19 -12.72 0.79
C LYS A 70 -4.84 -13.21 2.19
N GLU A 71 -3.55 -13.35 2.48
CA GLU A 71 -3.06 -13.98 3.72
C GLU A 71 -2.99 -13.01 4.91
N ILE A 72 -2.76 -11.72 4.64
CA ILE A 72 -2.42 -10.74 5.69
C ILE A 72 -3.28 -9.50 5.58
N ILE A 73 -3.27 -8.86 4.41
CA ILE A 73 -3.83 -7.50 4.25
C ILE A 73 -5.34 -7.50 4.53
N LYS A 74 -6.08 -8.48 4.02
CA LYS A 74 -7.53 -8.59 4.24
C LYS A 74 -7.94 -8.55 5.72
N ASP A 75 -7.11 -9.11 6.60
CA ASP A 75 -7.44 -9.23 8.03
C ASP A 75 -6.79 -8.13 8.88
N LYS A 76 -5.60 -7.66 8.47
CA LYS A 76 -4.81 -6.68 9.21
C LYS A 76 -5.03 -5.23 8.79
N VAL A 77 -5.49 -4.95 7.58
CA VAL A 77 -5.68 -3.58 7.09
C VAL A 77 -7.16 -3.19 7.21
N GLU A 78 -7.44 -2.13 7.96
CA GLU A 78 -8.80 -1.60 8.11
C GLU A 78 -9.21 -0.77 6.89
N ARG A 79 -8.32 0.15 6.49
CA ARG A 79 -8.49 1.04 5.34
C ARG A 79 -7.16 1.27 4.66
N SER A 80 -7.21 1.35 3.34
CA SER A 80 -6.04 1.53 2.50
C SER A 80 -6.27 2.64 1.49
N ALA A 81 -5.35 3.58 1.44
CA ALA A 81 -5.36 4.70 0.51
C ALA A 81 -4.09 4.67 -0.34
N VAL A 82 -4.21 5.08 -1.60
CA VAL A 82 -3.09 5.08 -2.54
C VAL A 82 -3.06 6.35 -3.38
N ILE A 83 -1.85 6.85 -3.64
CA ILE A 83 -1.59 8.05 -4.43
C ILE A 83 -0.65 7.71 -5.60
N GLY A 84 -0.75 8.45 -6.69
CA GLY A 84 0.13 8.28 -7.86
C GLY A 84 -0.27 7.13 -8.78
N ILE A 85 -1.55 6.76 -8.77
CA ILE A 85 -2.12 5.73 -9.66
C ILE A 85 -3.05 6.39 -10.69
N SER A 86 -2.71 6.24 -11.97
CA SER A 86 -3.52 6.69 -13.10
C SER A 86 -3.38 5.73 -14.30
N GLY A 87 -4.23 5.89 -15.32
CA GLY A 87 -4.15 5.12 -16.57
C GLY A 87 -4.11 3.60 -16.36
N MET A 88 -3.13 2.91 -16.96
CA MET A 88 -2.97 1.45 -16.86
C MET A 88 -2.77 0.97 -15.42
N ARG A 89 -2.13 1.75 -14.55
CA ARG A 89 -1.94 1.38 -13.14
C ARG A 89 -3.27 1.31 -12.39
N LYS A 90 -4.27 2.10 -12.79
CA LYS A 90 -5.63 2.03 -12.22
C LYS A 90 -6.28 0.67 -12.53
N LEU A 91 -6.08 0.16 -13.74
CA LEU A 91 -6.59 -1.17 -14.12
C LEU A 91 -5.90 -2.29 -13.33
N LEU A 92 -4.58 -2.20 -13.16
CA LEU A 92 -3.81 -3.14 -12.34
C LEU A 92 -4.27 -3.12 -10.87
N LEU A 93 -4.47 -1.92 -10.30
CA LEU A 93 -4.96 -1.78 -8.93
C LEU A 93 -6.36 -2.36 -8.74
N ASN A 94 -7.27 -2.10 -9.68
CA ASN A 94 -8.63 -2.66 -9.62
C ASN A 94 -8.60 -4.19 -9.67
N THR A 95 -7.75 -4.75 -10.54
CA THR A 95 -7.54 -6.19 -10.63
C THR A 95 -6.95 -6.75 -9.34
N TYR A 96 -5.98 -6.05 -8.76
CA TYR A 96 -5.40 -6.40 -7.47
C TYR A 96 -6.47 -6.45 -6.38
N ASN A 97 -7.24 -5.37 -6.18
CA ASN A 97 -8.30 -5.29 -5.16
C ASN A 97 -9.31 -6.45 -5.30
N LEU A 98 -9.73 -6.76 -6.53
CA LEU A 98 -10.66 -7.87 -6.80
C LEU A 98 -10.10 -9.23 -6.37
N LEU A 99 -8.79 -9.43 -6.53
CA LEU A 99 -8.13 -10.71 -6.32
C LEU A 99 -7.55 -10.90 -4.91
N SER A 100 -7.13 -9.82 -4.25
CA SER A 100 -6.57 -9.83 -2.89
C SER A 100 -7.65 -9.75 -1.81
N GLY A 101 -8.79 -9.13 -2.12
CA GLY A 101 -9.78 -8.73 -1.11
C GLY A 101 -9.43 -7.41 -0.41
N ASP A 102 -8.32 -6.77 -0.80
CA ASP A 102 -8.00 -5.40 -0.40
C ASP A 102 -8.97 -4.42 -1.08
N LYS A 103 -9.10 -3.24 -0.50
CA LYS A 103 -10.00 -2.16 -0.94
C LYS A 103 -9.22 -0.85 -0.99
N MET A 104 -8.09 -0.84 -1.69
CA MET A 104 -7.32 0.39 -1.89
C MET A 104 -8.14 1.43 -2.65
N ILE A 105 -8.25 2.63 -2.07
CA ILE A 105 -8.92 3.77 -2.69
C ILE A 105 -7.88 4.76 -3.20
N ILE A 106 -8.01 5.15 -4.48
CA ILE A 106 -7.11 6.11 -5.12
C ILE A 106 -7.46 7.53 -4.70
N PHE A 107 -6.45 8.32 -4.35
CA PHE A 107 -6.54 9.75 -4.07
C PHE A 107 -5.53 10.54 -4.92
N GLU A 108 -5.82 11.82 -5.12
CA GLU A 108 -4.94 12.74 -5.85
C GLU A 108 -3.80 13.26 -4.98
N ASP A 109 -4.06 13.46 -3.69
CA ASP A 109 -3.13 14.06 -2.75
C ASP A 109 -3.12 13.37 -1.37
N GLU A 110 -2.05 13.65 -0.63
CA GLU A 110 -1.76 13.04 0.67
C GLU A 110 -2.70 13.48 1.78
N ILE A 111 -3.16 14.73 1.75
CA ILE A 111 -4.04 15.28 2.79
C ILE A 111 -5.39 14.60 2.69
N THR A 112 -5.99 14.57 1.51
CA THR A 112 -7.31 13.94 1.30
C THR A 112 -7.28 12.44 1.60
N ALA A 113 -6.18 11.76 1.24
CA ALA A 113 -5.98 10.36 1.59
C ALA A 113 -5.94 10.13 3.11
N LYS A 114 -5.17 10.94 3.84
CA LYS A 114 -5.08 10.87 5.31
C LYS A 114 -6.41 11.18 5.99
N GLU A 115 -7.15 12.18 5.50
CA GLU A 115 -8.50 12.51 5.99
C GLU A 115 -9.47 11.33 5.80
N PHE A 116 -9.40 10.60 4.69
CA PHE A 116 -10.19 9.39 4.49
C PHE A 116 -9.82 8.27 5.49
N LEU A 117 -8.53 8.08 5.73
CA LEU A 117 -8.03 7.00 6.60
C LEU A 117 -8.45 7.16 8.06
N VAL A 118 -8.62 8.40 8.55
CA VAL A 118 -8.92 8.65 9.97
C VAL A 118 -10.40 8.92 10.28
N LYS A 119 -11.27 8.89 9.26
CA LYS A 119 -12.73 9.05 9.41
C LYS A 119 -13.41 7.88 10.11
#